data_AF-A0AAD1VX73-F1
#
_entry.id   AF-A0AAD1VX73-F1
#
_cell.length_a   1.000
_cell.length_b   1.000
_cell.length_c   1.000
_cell.angle_alpha   90.00
_cell.angle_beta   90.00
_cell.angle_gamma   90.00
#
_symmetry.space_group_name_H-M   'P 1'
#
loop_
_entity.id
_entity.type
_entity.pdbx_description
1 polymer ?
#
loop_
_entity_poly.entity_id
_entity_poly.type
_entity_poly.pdbx_seq_one_letter_code
_entity_poly.pdbx_strand_id
1 'polypeptide(L)'
;MKNRGYREFKMRNCYKQQQLKGVTAENRLESACNSAVDFVYKVKLDGIEPRDNYNNYIMTIVRVIKQGTDENVLQNKRDFTSLIKCKNALNLKIGHEYIIWGIDKDIFSLGSSYTYSIGKDTWIEWWPNDQECQLPVNAETCDNLDLLAETLELIGCPK
;
A
#
# COMPACT_ATOMS: atom_id res chain seq x y z
N MET A 1 -43.63 2.91 -21.44
CA MET A 1 -42.95 3.91 -20.59
C MET A 1 -41.68 3.28 -20.02
N LYS A 2 -40.59 4.04 -19.97
CA LYS A 2 -39.19 3.61 -20.00
C LYS A 2 -38.72 2.76 -18.80
N ASN A 3 -37.85 1.78 -19.14
CA ASN A 3 -36.91 1.06 -18.30
C ASN A 3 -36.32 1.91 -17.15
N ARG A 4 -36.52 1.47 -15.90
CA ARG A 4 -35.54 1.74 -14.83
C ARG A 4 -34.75 0.46 -14.62
N GLY A 5 -33.66 0.36 -15.36
CA GLY A 5 -32.64 -0.64 -15.09
C GLY A 5 -32.22 -0.51 -13.64
N TYR A 6 -32.27 -1.61 -12.91
CA TYR A 6 -31.45 -1.81 -11.73
C TYR A 6 -30.02 -1.52 -12.17
N ARG A 7 -29.50 -0.34 -11.85
CA ARG A 7 -28.06 -0.11 -11.90
C ARG A 7 -27.49 -1.06 -10.87
N GLU A 8 -26.94 -2.18 -11.33
CA GLU A 8 -25.83 -2.83 -10.63
C GLU A 8 -24.92 -1.71 -10.14
N PHE A 9 -24.87 -1.53 -8.82
CA PHE A 9 -23.94 -0.61 -8.21
C PHE A 9 -22.56 -1.19 -8.45
N LYS A 10 -21.96 -0.78 -9.58
CA LYS A 10 -20.67 -1.25 -10.10
C LYS A 10 -19.70 -1.33 -8.93
N MET A 11 -19.31 -2.54 -8.58
CA MET A 11 -18.35 -2.87 -7.51
C MET A 11 -16.96 -2.39 -7.93
N ARG A 12 -16.75 -1.08 -8.01
CA ARG A 12 -15.47 -0.50 -8.41
C ARG A 12 -14.55 -0.46 -7.19
N ASN A 13 -13.85 -1.59 -7.05
CA ASN A 13 -12.39 -1.68 -6.93
C ASN A 13 -11.78 -1.35 -5.55
N CYS A 14 -12.11 -2.14 -4.54
CA CYS A 14 -11.27 -2.31 -3.37
C CYS A 14 -10.17 -3.32 -3.72
N TYR A 15 -8.92 -2.89 -3.84
CA TYR A 15 -7.81 -3.78 -4.21
C TYR A 15 -6.85 -3.98 -3.03
N LYS A 16 -6.60 -5.25 -2.72
CA LYS A 16 -5.48 -5.68 -1.89
C LYS A 16 -4.79 -6.81 -2.63
N GLN A 17 -3.49 -6.69 -2.86
CA GLN A 17 -2.71 -7.65 -3.67
C GLN A 17 -2.25 -8.87 -2.86
N GLN A 18 -2.77 -9.05 -1.64
CA GLN A 18 -2.33 -10.02 -0.63
C GLN A 18 -2.35 -11.51 -1.02
N GLN A 19 -2.64 -11.85 -2.27
CA GLN A 19 -2.89 -13.21 -2.72
C GLN A 19 -2.26 -13.56 -4.07
N LEU A 20 -1.37 -12.72 -4.62
CA LEU A 20 -0.69 -13.10 -5.85
C LEU A 20 0.47 -14.05 -5.56
N LYS A 21 0.19 -15.36 -5.57
CA LYS A 21 1.24 -16.38 -5.63
C LYS A 21 2.03 -16.22 -6.93
N GLY A 22 3.36 -16.31 -6.84
CA GLY A 22 4.25 -16.28 -8.01
C GLY A 22 4.57 -14.88 -8.54
N VAL A 23 4.30 -13.81 -7.79
CA VAL A 23 4.83 -12.47 -8.10
C VAL A 23 6.26 -12.42 -7.61
N THR A 24 7.20 -12.18 -8.53
CA THR A 24 8.62 -12.10 -8.22
C THR A 24 9.05 -10.68 -7.82
N ALA A 25 10.30 -10.50 -7.39
CA ALA A 25 10.88 -9.17 -7.20
C ALA A 25 10.83 -8.33 -8.48
N GLU A 26 11.09 -8.92 -9.66
CA GLU A 26 11.06 -8.22 -10.95
C GLU A 26 9.66 -7.70 -11.30
N ASN A 27 8.60 -8.49 -11.08
CA ASN A 27 7.23 -8.04 -11.32
C ASN A 27 6.84 -6.85 -10.42
N ARG A 28 7.27 -6.88 -9.15
CA ARG A 28 7.06 -5.75 -8.23
C ARG A 28 7.88 -4.54 -8.64
N LEU A 29 9.13 -4.75 -9.07
CA LEU A 29 10.01 -3.67 -9.52
C LEU A 29 9.41 -2.95 -10.72
N GLU A 30 8.97 -3.68 -11.75
CA GLU A 30 8.31 -3.11 -12.92
C GLU A 30 7.08 -2.28 -12.53
N SER A 31 6.27 -2.79 -11.60
CA SER A 31 5.07 -2.11 -11.11
C SER A 31 5.36 -0.86 -10.28
N ALA A 32 6.30 -0.95 -9.33
CA ALA A 32 6.72 0.15 -8.46
C ALA A 32 7.50 1.25 -9.23
N CYS A 33 8.08 0.88 -10.38
CA CYS A 33 8.78 1.79 -11.28
C CYS A 33 7.90 2.38 -12.39
N ASN A 34 6.60 2.09 -12.40
CA ASN A 34 5.69 2.80 -13.26
C ASN A 34 5.80 4.32 -13.01
N SER A 35 5.82 5.12 -14.09
CA SER A 35 6.05 6.56 -14.01
C SER A 35 4.99 7.33 -13.22
N ALA A 36 3.81 6.75 -13.01
CA ALA A 36 2.77 7.34 -12.16
C ALA A 36 2.99 7.09 -10.67
N VAL A 37 3.80 6.09 -10.28
CA VAL A 37 4.06 5.77 -8.86
C VAL A 37 4.96 6.85 -8.27
N ASP A 38 4.47 7.54 -7.26
CA ASP A 38 5.16 8.63 -6.59
C ASP A 38 6.08 8.11 -5.47
N PHE A 39 5.55 7.22 -4.63
CA PHE A 39 6.25 6.74 -3.43
C PHE A 39 6.22 5.22 -3.30
N VAL A 40 7.19 4.66 -2.59
CA VAL A 40 7.21 3.26 -2.14
C VAL A 40 7.72 3.24 -0.70
N TYR A 41 6.91 2.74 0.23
CA TYR A 41 7.24 2.70 1.64
C TYR A 41 7.01 1.30 2.23
N LYS A 42 7.79 0.97 3.26
CA LYS A 42 7.39 -0.04 4.25
C LYS A 42 6.71 0.69 5.40
N VAL A 43 5.53 0.22 5.78
CA VAL A 43 4.68 0.84 6.81
C VAL A 43 4.25 -0.17 7.84
N LYS A 44 4.07 0.27 9.10
CA LYS A 44 3.46 -0.50 10.17
C LYS A 44 2.09 0.07 10.50
N LEU A 45 1.07 -0.78 10.58
CA LEU A 45 -0.26 -0.33 10.97
C LEU A 45 -0.38 -0.21 12.49
N ASP A 46 -0.56 1.01 12.99
CA ASP A 46 -0.68 1.30 14.42
C ASP A 46 -2.13 1.32 14.91
N GLY A 47 -3.06 1.75 14.06
CA GLY A 47 -4.47 1.89 14.44
C GLY A 47 -5.42 1.98 13.26
N ILE A 48 -6.69 1.63 13.50
CA ILE A 48 -7.76 1.77 12.52
C ILE A 48 -8.88 2.58 13.16
N GLU A 49 -9.19 3.73 12.58
CA GLU A 49 -10.26 4.61 13.02
C GLU A 49 -11.39 4.65 11.98
N PRO A 50 -12.51 3.96 12.23
CA PRO A 50 -13.67 4.04 11.35
C PRO A 50 -14.31 5.43 11.43
N ARG A 51 -14.81 5.90 10.28
CA ARG A 51 -15.62 7.11 10.11
C ARG A 51 -16.86 6.77 9.29
N ASP A 52 -17.78 7.71 9.13
CA ASP A 52 -19.09 7.45 8.51
C ASP A 52 -19.01 6.87 7.10
N ASN A 53 -18.04 7.31 6.29
CA ASN A 53 -17.91 6.95 4.88
C ASN A 53 -16.54 6.35 4.48
N TYR A 54 -15.54 6.40 5.37
CA TYR A 54 -14.20 5.85 5.16
C TYR A 54 -13.65 5.21 6.43
N ASN A 55 -12.62 4.37 6.29
CA ASN A 55 -11.75 4.00 7.41
C ASN A 55 -10.44 4.76 7.26
N ASN A 56 -9.95 5.29 8.38
CA ASN A 56 -8.60 5.81 8.48
C ASN A 56 -7.68 4.73 9.08
N TYR A 57 -6.53 4.52 8.46
CA TYR A 57 -5.48 3.60 8.88
C TYR A 57 -4.27 4.45 9.25
N ILE A 58 -3.97 4.49 10.56
CA ILE A 58 -2.84 5.24 11.09
C ILE A 58 -1.61 4.37 10.93
N MET A 59 -0.70 4.76 10.05
CA MET A 59 0.49 3.98 9.73
C MET A 59 1.76 4.75 10.04
N THR A 60 2.73 4.09 10.67
CA THR A 60 4.10 4.61 10.80
C THR A 60 4.91 4.16 9.58
N ILE A 61 5.60 5.10 8.92
CA ILE A 61 6.51 4.79 7.82
C ILE A 61 7.84 4.32 8.41
N VAL A 62 8.12 3.02 8.31
CA VAL A 62 9.29 2.39 8.95
C VAL A 62 10.51 2.31 8.02
N ARG A 63 10.29 2.33 6.70
CA ARG A 63 11.36 2.40 5.68
C ARG A 63 10.88 3.20 4.47
N VAL A 64 11.74 4.09 3.97
CA VAL A 64 11.50 4.86 2.74
C VAL A 64 12.27 4.20 1.61
N ILE A 65 11.57 3.47 0.74
CA ILE A 65 12.17 2.68 -0.34
C ILE A 65 12.29 3.55 -1.61
N LYS A 66 11.27 4.36 -1.89
CA LYS A 66 11.28 5.39 -2.93
C LYS A 66 10.69 6.67 -2.35
N GLN A 67 11.50 7.74 -2.34
CA GLN A 67 11.07 9.07 -1.94
C GLN A 67 10.05 9.61 -2.94
N GLY A 68 8.93 10.09 -2.43
CA GLY A 68 7.88 10.73 -3.21
C GLY A 68 7.72 12.20 -2.84
N THR A 69 6.54 12.73 -3.12
CA THR A 69 6.17 14.14 -2.88
C THR A 69 6.19 14.53 -1.38
N ASP A 70 5.87 13.60 -0.49
CA ASP A 70 5.92 13.82 0.96
C ASP A 70 7.32 13.51 1.51
N GLU A 71 8.03 14.56 1.93
CA GLU A 71 9.40 14.50 2.43
C GLU A 71 9.47 14.31 3.95
N ASN A 72 10.60 13.79 4.44
CA ASN A 72 10.87 13.60 5.88
C ASN A 72 9.83 12.70 6.58
N VAL A 73 9.38 11.65 5.90
CA VAL A 73 8.32 10.76 6.38
C VAL A 73 8.79 9.65 7.33
N LEU A 74 10.08 9.33 7.35
CA LEU A 74 10.63 8.21 8.12
C LEU A 74 10.33 8.34 9.61
N GLN A 75 9.85 7.26 10.23
CA GLN A 75 9.37 7.16 11.62
C GLN A 75 8.19 8.08 11.98
N ASN A 76 7.63 8.80 11.02
CA ASN A 76 6.44 9.61 11.22
C ASN A 76 5.17 8.83 10.87
N LYS A 77 4.07 9.25 11.50
CA LYS A 77 2.74 8.72 11.20
C LYS A 77 2.12 9.44 10.01
N ARG A 78 1.38 8.68 9.22
CA ARG A 78 0.54 9.15 8.13
C ARG A 78 -0.80 8.45 8.15
N ASP A 79 -1.82 9.19 7.73
CA ASP A 79 -3.16 8.68 7.57
C ASP A 79 -3.32 8.12 6.17
N PHE A 80 -3.68 6.84 6.10
CA PHE A 80 -4.11 6.21 4.86
C PHE A 80 -5.62 5.97 4.96
N THR A 81 -6.38 6.35 3.94
CA THR A 81 -7.85 6.30 4.00
C THR A 81 -8.41 5.42 2.90
N SER A 82 -9.44 4.63 3.20
CA SER A 82 -10.17 3.86 2.17
C SER A 82 -11.66 3.98 2.37
N LEU A 83 -12.46 3.82 1.32
CA LEU A 83 -13.93 3.69 1.45
C LEU A 83 -14.30 2.61 2.47
N ILE A 84 -15.38 2.82 3.23
CA ILE A 84 -15.75 1.92 4.33
C ILE A 84 -15.94 0.46 3.87
N LYS A 85 -16.52 0.29 2.67
CA LYS A 85 -16.74 -1.01 2.01
C LYS A 85 -15.45 -1.79 1.71
N CYS A 86 -14.29 -1.12 1.67
CA CYS A 86 -13.01 -1.74 1.36
C CYS A 86 -12.34 -2.37 2.57
N LYS A 87 -12.82 -2.13 3.80
CA LYS A 87 -12.21 -2.65 5.04
C LYS A 87 -11.95 -4.16 4.98
N ASN A 88 -12.96 -4.94 4.59
CA ASN A 88 -12.86 -6.40 4.58
C ASN A 88 -11.96 -6.92 3.46
N ALA A 89 -12.00 -6.28 2.29
CA ALA A 89 -11.10 -6.61 1.18
C ALA A 89 -9.65 -6.26 1.53
N LEU A 90 -9.46 -5.13 2.22
CA LEU A 90 -8.17 -4.69 2.72
C LEU A 90 -7.68 -5.48 3.93
N ASN A 91 -8.51 -6.11 4.75
CA ASN A 91 -8.13 -7.02 5.85
C ASN A 91 -6.76 -6.69 6.53
N LEU A 92 -6.53 -5.43 6.87
CA LEU A 92 -5.26 -4.99 7.48
C LEU A 92 -5.31 -5.28 8.98
N LYS A 93 -4.16 -5.65 9.54
CA LYS A 93 -4.02 -6.07 10.93
C LYS A 93 -3.11 -5.12 11.67
N ILE A 94 -3.57 -4.62 12.81
CA ILE A 94 -2.76 -3.76 13.69
C ILE A 94 -1.51 -4.55 14.12
N GLY A 95 -0.37 -3.86 14.14
CA GLY A 95 0.93 -4.43 14.48
C GLY A 95 1.65 -5.09 13.31
N HIS A 96 0.97 -5.39 12.19
CA HIS A 96 1.61 -5.94 10.99
C HIS A 96 2.25 -4.83 10.14
N GLU A 97 3.24 -5.26 9.35
CA GLU A 97 3.94 -4.43 8.39
C GLU A 97 3.50 -4.73 6.96
N TYR A 98 3.60 -3.72 6.10
CA TYR A 98 3.15 -3.77 4.72
C TYR A 98 4.12 -3.01 3.83
N ILE A 99 4.35 -3.49 2.60
CA ILE A 99 4.82 -2.62 1.53
C ILE A 99 3.61 -1.92 0.91
N ILE A 100 3.74 -0.61 0.70
CA ILE A 100 2.71 0.22 0.08
C ILE A 100 3.34 1.17 -0.93
N TRP A 101 2.72 1.29 -2.10
CA TRP A 101 3.04 2.31 -3.08
C TRP A 101 1.79 2.83 -3.76
N GLY A 102 1.87 4.06 -4.25
CA GLY A 102 0.74 4.75 -4.86
C GLY A 102 1.18 5.89 -5.74
N ILE A 103 0.19 6.57 -6.31
CA ILE A 103 0.37 7.68 -7.23
C ILE A 103 0.20 9.03 -6.52
N ASP A 104 0.81 10.06 -7.08
CA ASP A 104 0.74 11.45 -6.57
C ASP A 104 -0.69 11.99 -6.43
N LYS A 105 -1.57 11.64 -7.38
CA LYS A 105 -2.98 12.09 -7.41
C LYS A 105 -3.82 11.62 -6.24
N ASP A 106 -3.37 10.58 -5.53
CA ASP A 106 -4.06 10.02 -4.37
C ASP A 106 -3.49 10.56 -3.04
N ILE A 107 -2.65 11.61 -3.09
CA ILE A 107 -2.04 12.27 -1.95
C ILE A 107 -2.70 13.64 -1.74
N PHE A 108 -3.15 13.92 -0.52
CA PHE A 108 -3.80 15.18 -0.14
C PHE A 108 -3.02 15.85 0.98
N SER A 109 -2.67 17.13 0.81
CA SER A 109 -2.10 17.93 1.89
C SER A 109 -3.21 18.51 2.77
N LEU A 110 -3.14 18.24 4.08
CA LEU A 110 -4.02 18.82 5.08
C LEU A 110 -3.15 19.67 6.04
N GLY A 111 -2.89 20.91 5.64
CA GLY A 111 -1.99 21.79 6.39
C GLY A 111 -0.55 21.28 6.33
N SER A 112 0.00 20.87 7.49
CA SER A 112 1.39 20.41 7.63
C SER A 112 1.55 18.89 7.55
N SER A 113 0.50 18.15 7.20
CA SER A 113 0.54 16.68 7.08
C SER A 113 -0.10 16.22 5.78
N TYR A 114 0.27 15.03 5.33
CA TYR A 114 -0.27 14.40 4.15
C TYR A 114 -1.17 13.22 4.51
N THR A 115 -2.24 13.06 3.75
CA THR A 115 -3.16 11.93 3.81
C THR A 115 -3.14 11.21 2.47
N TYR A 116 -3.11 9.89 2.51
CA TYR A 116 -3.04 9.03 1.34
C TYR A 116 -4.38 8.33 1.14
N SER A 117 -4.87 8.25 -0.09
CA SER A 117 -6.06 7.48 -0.44
C SER A 117 -5.66 6.09 -0.94
N ILE A 118 -6.18 5.04 -0.30
CA ILE A 118 -6.07 3.65 -0.75
C ILE A 118 -7.18 3.39 -1.77
N GLY A 119 -6.78 3.39 -3.04
CA GLY A 119 -7.66 3.23 -4.19
C GLY A 119 -7.32 2.02 -5.07
N LYS A 120 -7.67 2.13 -6.35
CA LYS A 120 -7.39 1.12 -7.37
C LYS A 120 -5.93 1.13 -7.84
N ASP A 121 -5.25 2.26 -7.69
CA ASP A 121 -3.88 2.49 -8.14
C ASP A 121 -2.88 2.41 -6.97
N THR A 122 -3.34 1.98 -5.79
CA THR A 122 -2.53 1.73 -4.61
C THR A 122 -2.22 0.24 -4.50
N TRP A 123 -0.95 -0.10 -4.40
CA TRP A 123 -0.52 -1.43 -4.03
C TRP A 123 -0.36 -1.51 -2.53
N ILE A 124 -0.88 -2.58 -1.91
CA ILE A 124 -0.59 -2.89 -0.52
C ILE A 124 -0.50 -4.40 -0.33
N GLU A 125 0.63 -4.82 0.24
CA GLU A 125 0.99 -6.22 0.42
C GLU A 125 1.62 -6.41 1.80
N TRP A 126 1.32 -7.54 2.45
CA TRP A 126 1.86 -7.83 3.78
C TRP A 126 3.33 -8.19 3.68
N TRP A 127 4.12 -7.53 4.53
CA TRP A 127 5.53 -7.83 4.71
C TRP A 127 5.67 -8.60 6.03
N PRO A 128 6.02 -9.90 6.00
CA PRO A 128 6.23 -10.67 7.21
C PRO A 128 7.36 -10.05 8.06
N ASN A 129 7.21 -10.09 9.38
CA ASN A 129 8.29 -9.66 10.26
C ASN A 129 9.43 -10.70 10.31
N ASP A 130 10.56 -10.36 10.93
CA ASP A 130 11.76 -11.20 10.99
C ASP A 130 11.50 -12.62 11.51
N GLN A 131 10.59 -12.78 12.48
CA GLN A 131 10.20 -14.08 13.03
C GLN A 131 9.33 -14.87 12.05
N GLU A 132 8.38 -14.20 11.40
CA GLU A 132 7.51 -14.79 10.38
C GLU A 132 8.31 -15.20 9.13
N CYS A 133 9.38 -14.48 8.79
CA CYS A 133 10.30 -14.82 7.69
C CYS A 133 11.11 -16.09 7.95
N GLN A 134 11.30 -16.51 9.22
CA GLN A 134 11.95 -17.80 9.52
C GLN A 134 11.08 -19.00 9.13
N LEU A 135 9.78 -18.79 8.88
CA LEU A 135 8.88 -19.86 8.46
C LEU A 135 9.12 -20.17 6.97
N PRO A 136 9.35 -21.44 6.58
CA PRO A 136 9.61 -21.81 5.19
C PRO A 136 8.55 -21.36 4.20
N VAL A 137 7.29 -21.22 4.65
CA VAL A 137 6.17 -20.74 3.83
C VAL A 137 6.28 -19.26 3.44
N ASN A 138 7.03 -18.46 4.19
CA ASN A 138 7.17 -17.02 3.98
C ASN A 138 8.54 -16.62 3.42
N ALA A 139 9.55 -17.50 3.49
CA ALA A 139 10.93 -17.19 3.12
C ALA A 139 11.04 -16.53 1.73
N GLU A 140 10.42 -17.14 0.70
CA GLU A 140 10.42 -16.60 -0.66
C GLU A 140 9.77 -15.19 -0.74
N THR A 141 8.72 -14.94 0.06
CA THR A 141 8.07 -13.62 0.07
C THR A 141 8.98 -12.57 0.70
N CYS A 142 9.65 -12.92 1.79
CA CYS A 142 10.61 -12.02 2.44
C CYS A 142 11.78 -11.69 1.51
N ASP A 143 12.42 -12.71 0.94
CA ASP A 143 13.56 -12.55 0.02
C ASP A 143 13.20 -11.65 -1.18
N ASN A 144 12.02 -11.85 -1.78
CA ASN A 144 11.56 -11.03 -2.90
C ASN A 144 11.28 -9.57 -2.52
N LEU A 145 10.69 -9.32 -1.34
CA LEU A 145 10.39 -7.96 -0.87
C LEU A 145 11.66 -7.22 -0.46
N ASP A 146 12.61 -7.90 0.19
CA ASP A 146 13.90 -7.33 0.54
C ASP A 146 14.71 -7.00 -0.71
N LEU A 147 14.80 -7.92 -1.68
CA LEU A 147 15.49 -7.67 -2.95
C LEU A 147 14.89 -6.48 -3.72
N LEU A 148 13.56 -6.37 -3.76
CA LEU A 148 12.87 -5.20 -4.35
C LEU A 148 13.29 -3.91 -3.66
N ALA A 149 13.24 -3.86 -2.33
CA ALA A 149 13.55 -2.66 -1.58
C ALA A 149 15.00 -2.24 -1.74
N GLU A 150 15.94 -3.19 -1.61
CA GLU A 150 17.37 -2.93 -1.82
C GLU A 150 17.65 -2.45 -3.23
N THR A 151 17.04 -3.06 -4.24
CA THR A 151 17.19 -2.64 -5.65
C THR A 151 16.69 -1.21 -5.85
N LEU A 152 15.50 -0.87 -5.36
CA LEU A 152 14.94 0.48 -5.49
C LEU A 152 15.76 1.54 -4.73
N GLU A 153 16.30 1.20 -3.57
CA GLU A 153 17.08 2.14 -2.76
C GLU A 153 18.49 2.38 -3.32
N LEU A 154 19.14 1.33 -3.84
CA LEU A 154 20.53 1.40 -4.30
C LEU A 154 20.66 1.80 -5.78
N ILE A 155 19.78 1.26 -6.63
CA ILE A 155 19.84 1.41 -8.09
C ILE A 155 18.75 2.37 -8.57
N GLY A 156 17.60 2.34 -7.91
CA GLY A 156 16.41 3.05 -8.37
C GLY A 156 15.71 2.33 -9.51
N CYS A 157 14.84 3.05 -10.21
CA CYS A 157 14.11 2.50 -11.33
C CYS A 157 14.98 2.42 -12.59
N PRO A 158 14.91 1.31 -13.35
CA PRO A 158 15.60 1.21 -14.63
C PRO A 158 15.08 2.30 -15.59
N LYS A 159 15.99 2.81 -16.43
CA LYS A 159 15.68 3.83 -17.45
C LYS A 159 14.97 3.24 -18.66
#